data_AF-A0A943DMZ1-F1
#
_entry.id   AF-A0A943DMZ1-F1
#
_cell.length_a   1.000
_cell.length_b   1.000
_cell.length_c   1.000
_cell.angle_alpha   90.00
_cell.angle_beta   90.00
_cell.angle_gamma   90.00
#
_symmetry.space_group_name_H-M   'P 1'
#
loop_
_entity.id
_entity.type
_entity.pdbx_description
1 polymer ?
#
loop_
_entity_poly.entity_id
_entity_poly.type
_entity_poly.pdbx_seq_one_letter_code
_entity_poly.pdbx_strand_id
1 'polypeptide(L)'
;MKEIRLIPDEPLHNYVEISVIDFPAGRDEEPRRRCKVKVEFAKVDVEQLKKRGLGYREAVETYQKKLYDVIKFHLAQDWECEDGYEDVMKIIREKVSAYY
;
A
#
# COMPACT_ATOMS: atom_id res chain seq x y z
N MET A 1 -4.35 17.37 -6.39
CA MET A 1 -3.89 16.16 -5.72
C MET A 1 -4.92 15.83 -4.66
N LYS A 2 -5.32 14.56 -4.51
CA LYS A 2 -6.37 14.16 -3.59
C LYS A 2 -5.80 13.67 -2.28
N GLU A 3 -6.22 14.27 -1.17
CA GLU A 3 -5.84 13.82 0.16
C GLU A 3 -6.57 12.53 0.53
N ILE A 4 -5.82 11.56 1.06
CA ILE A 4 -6.36 10.29 1.52
C ILE A 4 -5.78 9.88 2.88
N ARG A 5 -6.49 8.98 3.56
CA ARG A 5 -5.96 8.18 4.66
C ARG A 5 -5.95 6.71 4.25
N LEU A 6 -4.90 6.00 4.62
CA LEU A 6 -4.81 4.56 4.50
C LEU A 6 -5.06 3.91 5.86
N ILE A 7 -5.88 2.86 5.88
CA ILE A 7 -6.13 2.10 7.09
C ILE A 7 -5.84 0.63 6.77
N PRO A 8 -4.69 0.08 7.20
CA PRO A 8 -4.43 -1.34 7.06
C PRO A 8 -5.31 -2.14 8.02
N ASP A 9 -5.87 -3.23 7.52
CA ASP A 9 -6.44 -4.28 8.34
C ASP A 9 -5.32 -5.11 8.99
N GLU A 10 -5.69 -6.07 9.85
CA GLU A 10 -4.73 -7.00 10.43
C GLU A 10 -3.98 -7.77 9.32
N PRO A 11 -2.63 -7.70 9.26
CA PRO A 11 -1.88 -8.32 8.19
C PRO A 11 -1.87 -9.84 8.34
N LEU A 12 -2.21 -10.54 7.27
CA LEU A 12 -2.08 -11.99 7.20
C LEU A 12 -0.65 -12.38 6.78
N HIS A 13 -0.40 -13.69 6.75
CA HIS A 13 0.92 -14.24 6.45
C HIS A 13 1.47 -13.84 5.07
N ASN A 14 0.61 -13.60 4.09
CA ASN A 14 0.99 -13.34 2.70
C ASN A 14 0.33 -12.10 2.08
N TYR A 15 -0.55 -11.39 2.78
CA TYR A 15 -1.11 -10.13 2.29
C TYR A 15 -1.61 -9.23 3.41
N VAL A 16 -1.86 -7.97 3.07
CA VAL A 16 -2.62 -7.01 3.88
C VAL A 16 -3.68 -6.35 3.00
N GLU A 17 -4.88 -6.12 3.55
CA GLU A 17 -5.88 -5.27 2.90
C GLU A 17 -5.85 -3.87 3.50
N ILE A 18 -6.02 -2.86 2.65
CA ILE A 18 -5.86 -1.46 3.01
C ILE A 18 -7.10 -0.72 2.54
N SER A 19 -7.83 -0.12 3.48
CA SER A 19 -8.93 0.77 3.15
C SER A 19 -8.40 2.14 2.74
N VAL A 20 -8.85 2.62 1.58
CA VAL A 20 -8.52 3.96 1.06
C VAL A 20 -9.68 4.89 1.38
N ILE A 21 -9.41 5.89 2.20
CA ILE A 21 -10.40 6.84 2.71
C ILE A 21 -10.15 8.22 2.11
N ASP A 22 -11.19 8.88 1.61
CA ASP A 22 -11.15 10.27 1.16
C ASP A 22 -12.04 11.20 1.99
N PHE A 23 -11.80 12.51 1.85
CA PHE A 23 -12.43 13.56 2.63
C PHE A 23 -13.16 14.55 1.71
N PRO A 24 -14.36 14.20 1.20
CA PRO A 24 -15.05 15.01 0.19
C PRO A 24 -15.50 16.39 0.71
N ALA A 25 -15.77 16.51 2.01
CA ALA A 25 -16.22 17.74 2.66
C ALA A 25 -15.14 18.37 3.59
N GLY A 26 -13.90 17.88 3.51
CA GLY A 26 -12.82 18.25 4.44
C GLY A 26 -12.57 17.18 5.51
N ARG A 27 -11.45 17.33 6.25
CA ARG A 27 -10.93 16.31 7.17
C ARG A 27 -11.73 16.14 8.46
N ASP A 28 -12.47 17.19 8.85
CA ASP A 28 -13.27 17.22 10.08
C ASP A 28 -14.69 16.66 9.88
N GLU A 29 -15.06 16.36 8.63
CA GLU A 29 -16.37 15.85 8.24
C GLU A 29 -16.35 14.33 8.03
N GLU A 30 -17.52 13.73 7.77
CA GLU A 30 -17.67 12.28 7.60
C GLU A 30 -16.78 11.76 6.45
N PRO A 31 -15.80 10.88 6.75
CA PRO A 31 -14.92 10.33 5.74
C PRO A 31 -15.63 9.30 4.89
N ARG A 32 -15.21 9.16 3.63
CA ARG A 32 -15.78 8.17 2.70
C ARG A 32 -14.74 7.13 2.30
N ARG A 33 -15.10 5.86 2.40
CA ARG A 33 -14.29 4.77 1.83
C ARG A 33 -14.44 4.72 0.31
N ARG A 34 -13.33 4.86 -0.41
CA ARG A 34 -13.29 4.82 -1.88
C ARG A 34 -13.15 3.40 -2.41
N CYS A 35 -12.18 2.67 -1.89
CA CYS A 35 -11.90 1.29 -2.27
C CYS A 35 -11.12 0.58 -1.15
N LYS A 36 -10.90 -0.72 -1.35
CA LYS A 36 -9.98 -1.53 -0.57
C LYS A 36 -8.94 -2.09 -1.52
N VAL A 37 -7.66 -1.96 -1.17
CA VAL A 37 -6.54 -2.46 -1.96
C VAL A 37 -5.89 -3.62 -1.22
N LYS A 38 -5.66 -4.72 -1.92
CA LYS A 38 -4.92 -5.87 -1.39
C LYS A 38 -3.48 -5.79 -1.86
N VAL A 39 -2.54 -5.84 -0.93
CA VAL A 39 -1.10 -5.92 -1.22
C VAL A 39 -0.61 -7.32 -0.85
N GLU A 40 -0.16 -8.08 -1.86
CA GLU A 40 0.30 -9.46 -1.71
C GLU A 40 1.84 -9.53 -1.65
N PHE A 41 2.35 -10.20 -0.63
CA PHE A 41 3.77 -10.47 -0.40
C PHE A 41 3.99 -11.98 -0.22
N ALA A 42 3.29 -12.78 -1.02
CA ALA A 42 3.51 -14.23 -1.01
C ALA A 42 4.95 -14.53 -1.45
N LYS A 43 5.51 -15.64 -0.95
CA LYS A 43 6.88 -16.08 -1.27
C LYS A 43 7.15 -16.06 -2.78
N VAL A 44 6.20 -16.52 -3.59
CA VAL A 44 6.32 -16.57 -5.05
C VAL A 44 6.48 -15.18 -5.68
N ASP A 45 5.83 -14.14 -5.14
CA ASP A 45 5.93 -12.77 -5.63
C ASP A 45 7.30 -12.19 -5.32
N VAL A 46 7.77 -12.40 -4.08
CA VAL A 46 9.08 -11.91 -3.64
C VAL A 46 10.21 -12.64 -4.38
N GLU A 47 10.07 -13.94 -4.63
CA GLU A 47 11.02 -14.71 -5.46
C GLU A 47 11.09 -14.20 -6.90
N GLN A 48 10.00 -13.74 -7.48
CA GLN A 48 10.03 -13.11 -8.81
C GLN A 48 10.82 -11.79 -8.81
N LEU A 49 10.71 -10.99 -7.75
CA LEU A 49 11.53 -9.78 -7.59
C LEU A 49 13.02 -10.13 -7.50
N LYS A 50 13.37 -11.15 -6.72
CA LYS A 50 14.74 -11.67 -6.64
C LYS A 50 15.27 -12.19 -7.97
N LYS A 51 14.47 -12.95 -8.73
CA LYS A 51 14.84 -13.45 -10.07
C LYS A 51 15.12 -12.33 -11.06
N ARG A 52 14.52 -11.16 -10.86
CA ARG A 52 14.79 -9.94 -11.64
C ARG A 52 16.04 -9.19 -11.16
N GLY A 53 16.74 -9.71 -10.15
CA GLY A 53 17.97 -9.12 -9.60
C GLY A 53 17.73 -8.01 -8.57
N LEU A 54 16.50 -7.81 -8.09
CA LEU A 54 16.20 -6.74 -7.14
C LEU A 54 16.63 -7.14 -5.73
N GLY A 55 17.40 -6.26 -5.08
CA GLY A 55 17.69 -6.31 -3.65
C GLY A 55 16.48 -5.90 -2.80
N TYR A 56 16.60 -6.06 -1.48
CA TYR A 56 15.53 -5.76 -0.53
C TYR A 56 14.97 -4.34 -0.69
N ARG A 57 15.84 -3.33 -0.78
CA ARG A 57 15.41 -1.93 -0.93
C ARG A 57 14.58 -1.71 -2.21
N GLU A 58 15.05 -2.23 -3.34
CA GLU A 58 14.38 -2.12 -4.64
C GLU A 58 13.06 -2.89 -4.67
N ALA A 59 12.97 -4.01 -3.93
CA ALA A 59 11.72 -4.75 -3.76
C ALA A 59 10.68 -3.91 -3.00
N VAL A 60 11.07 -3.28 -1.88
CA VAL A 60 10.18 -2.39 -1.11
C VAL A 60 9.74 -1.18 -1.94
N GLU A 61 10.66 -0.55 -2.68
CA GLU A 61 10.34 0.54 -3.61
C GLU A 61 9.34 0.10 -4.69
N THR A 62 9.45 -1.14 -5.17
CA THR A 62 8.49 -1.73 -6.12
C THR A 62 7.08 -1.85 -5.51
N TYR A 63 6.98 -2.26 -4.24
CA TYR A 63 5.71 -2.31 -3.52
C TYR A 63 5.10 -0.92 -3.31
N GLN A 64 5.92 0.04 -2.88
CA GLN A 64 5.52 1.44 -2.73
C GLN A 64 4.96 2.00 -4.04
N LYS A 65 5.67 1.80 -5.15
CA LYS A 65 5.22 2.26 -6.46
C LYS A 65 3.91 1.59 -6.89
N LYS A 66 3.80 0.27 -6.74
CA LYS A 66 2.57 -0.48 -7.07
C LYS A 66 1.37 0.02 -6.26
N LEU A 67 1.54 0.25 -4.95
CA LEU A 67 0.49 0.79 -4.09
C LEU A 67 0.03 2.16 -4.59
N TYR A 68 0.98 3.05 -4.91
CA TYR A 68 0.69 4.37 -5.50
C TYR A 68 -0.13 4.26 -6.79
N ASP A 69 0.35 3.47 -7.74
CA ASP A 69 -0.25 3.31 -9.06
C ASP A 69 -1.67 2.71 -8.98
N VAL A 70 -1.88 1.70 -8.13
CA VAL A 70 -3.19 1.06 -7.95
C VAL A 70 -4.20 2.04 -7.34
N ILE A 71 -3.81 2.77 -6.31
CA ILE A 71 -4.72 3.75 -5.69
C ILE A 71 -5.00 4.90 -6.67
N LYS A 72 -3.99 5.39 -7.38
CA LYS A 72 -4.15 6.42 -8.42
C LYS A 72 -5.14 5.97 -9.49
N PHE A 73 -5.04 4.73 -9.95
CA PHE A 73 -5.97 4.14 -10.90
C PHE A 73 -7.41 4.17 -10.38
N HIS A 74 -7.65 3.75 -9.13
CA HIS A 74 -8.99 3.75 -8.53
C HIS A 74 -9.54 5.14 -8.21
N LEU A 75 -8.67 6.12 -7.93
CA LEU A 75 -9.08 7.51 -7.67
C LEU A 75 -9.20 8.35 -8.95
N ALA A 76 -8.69 7.84 -10.08
CA ALA A 76 -8.57 8.52 -11.36
C ALA A 76 -7.83 9.88 -11.28
N GLN A 77 -6.93 10.04 -10.29
CA GLN A 77 -6.13 11.25 -10.06
C GLN A 77 -4.97 10.95 -9.12
N ASP A 78 -3.96 11.82 -9.14
CA ASP A 78 -2.86 11.78 -8.15
C ASP A 78 -3.35 12.08 -6.74
N TRP A 79 -2.67 11.49 -5.76
CA TRP A 79 -3.06 11.53 -4.36
C TRP A 79 -1.87 11.73 -3.43
N GLU A 80 -2.17 12.27 -2.26
CA GLU A 80 -1.24 12.42 -1.15
C GLU A 80 -1.85 11.74 0.07
N CYS A 81 -1.04 10.95 0.79
CA CYS A 81 -1.51 10.26 1.98
C CYS A 81 -1.12 11.06 3.21
N GLU A 82 -2.15 11.52 3.91
CA GLU A 82 -2.01 12.35 5.10
C GLU A 82 -1.77 11.51 6.35
N ASP A 83 -2.15 10.23 6.32
CA ASP A 83 -2.16 9.37 7.50
C ASP A 83 -2.21 7.87 7.15
N GLY A 84 -1.54 7.04 7.96
CA GLY A 84 -1.48 5.58 7.85
C GLY A 84 -0.56 5.03 6.75
N TYR A 85 0.12 5.89 5.98
CA TYR A 85 1.10 5.44 4.97
C TYR A 85 2.25 4.64 5.59
N GLU A 86 2.84 5.14 6.68
CA GLU A 86 3.99 4.50 7.31
C GLU A 86 3.62 3.18 8.00
N ASP A 87 2.39 3.05 8.51
CA ASP A 87 1.88 1.78 9.06
C ASP A 87 1.80 0.70 7.97
N VAL A 88 1.24 1.06 6.81
CA VAL A 88 1.21 0.17 5.63
C VAL A 88 2.63 -0.21 5.20
N MET A 89 3.53 0.77 5.08
CA MET A 89 4.90 0.51 4.64
C MET A 89 5.70 -0.30 5.65
N LYS A 90 5.46 -0.14 6.95
CA LYS A 90 6.05 -0.97 8.01
C LYS A 90 5.66 -2.43 7.85
N ILE A 91 4.37 -2.72 7.64
CA ILE A 91 3.88 -4.08 7.38
C ILE A 91 4.57 -4.68 6.15
N ILE A 92 4.62 -3.94 5.05
CA ILE A 92 5.26 -4.40 3.81
C ILE A 92 6.74 -4.71 4.05
N ARG A 93 7.49 -3.80 4.69
CA ARG A 93 8.92 -3.99 4.98
C ARG A 93 9.16 -5.23 5.85
N GLU A 94 8.40 -5.38 6.93
CA GLU A 94 8.51 -6.54 7.82
C GLU A 94 8.28 -7.85 7.05
N LYS A 95 7.18 -7.94 6.29
CA LYS A 95 6.83 -9.16 5.56
C LYS A 95 7.78 -9.48 4.41
N VAL A 96 8.25 -8.47 3.69
CA VAL A 96 9.23 -8.67 2.60
C VAL A 96 10.61 -9.03 3.15
N SER A 97 11.02 -8.45 4.29
CA SER A 97 12.32 -8.74 4.91
C SER A 97 12.48 -10.20 5.33
N ALA A 98 11.38 -10.89 5.68
CA ALA A 98 11.41 -12.31 6.02
C ALA A 98 11.90 -13.21 4.88
N TYR A 99 11.93 -12.69 3.66
CA TYR A 99 12.38 -13.41 2.47
C TYR A 99 13.75 -12.97 1.99
N TYR A 100 14.32 -11.84 2.42
CA TYR A 100 15.60 -11.30 1.93
C TYR A 100 16.73 -11.49 2.95
#